data_AF-A0A7R6WMA6-F1
#
_entry.id   AF-A0A7R6WMA6-F1
#
_cell.length_a   1.000
_cell.length_b   1.000
_cell.length_c   1.000
_cell.angle_alpha   90.00
_cell.angle_beta   90.00
_cell.angle_gamma   90.00
#
_symmetry.space_group_name_H-M   'P 1'
#
loop_
_entity.id
_entity.type
_entity.pdbx_description
1 polymer ?
#
loop_
_entity_poly.entity_id
_entity_poly.type
_entity_poly.pdbx_seq_one_letter_code
_entity_poly.pdbx_strand_id
1 'polypeptide(L)'
;MRRPVVVTLRYEASPWGISTSVVLHTLLAATLALMPLPKRPKRLEEERVSVAILTPQQFEASTKPPPVQAPPPAPEARAPMPTPSPSAPPAQLPTAPAMIRPTEMLSAKTLADPRSRQARADLATFASDERMVQLCNLEAMDQIRRWRADFQPERVVSYATAEEKIRGTTIAADGAAFRSRKNWYSLKFKCQLARDGESVIGFEFLVGDPVAREKWDEFGLPAVH
;
A
#
# COMPACT_ATOMS: atom_id res chain seq x y z
N MET A 1 65.99 11.34 -1.63
CA MET A 1 65.45 10.03 -1.25
C MET A 1 64.78 10.15 0.12
N ARG A 2 63.45 10.10 0.21
CA ARG A 2 62.69 10.12 1.48
C ARG A 2 62.21 8.70 1.76
N ARG A 3 62.53 8.15 2.95
CA ARG A 3 62.02 6.84 3.40
C ARG A 3 60.58 6.99 3.92
N PRO A 4 59.67 6.04 3.68
CA PRO A 4 58.36 6.05 4.29
C PRO A 4 58.45 5.60 5.75
N VAL A 5 57.80 6.34 6.65
CA VAL A 5 57.53 5.89 8.02
C VAL A 5 56.30 5.02 7.98
N VAL A 6 56.46 3.73 8.28
CA VAL A 6 55.34 2.80 8.47
C VAL A 6 54.88 2.96 9.93
N VAL A 7 53.71 3.55 10.15
CA VAL A 7 53.04 3.54 11.45
C VAL A 7 52.28 2.22 11.56
N THR A 8 52.81 1.28 12.34
CA THR A 8 52.07 0.10 12.75
C THR A 8 51.21 0.45 13.96
N LEU A 9 49.91 0.63 13.75
CA LEU A 9 48.93 0.65 14.84
C LEU A 9 48.84 -0.76 15.43
N ARG A 10 49.59 -1.01 16.51
CA ARG A 10 49.40 -2.18 17.36
C ARG A 10 48.13 -1.96 18.17
N TYR A 11 47.04 -2.59 17.76
CA TYR A 11 45.84 -2.71 18.59
C TYR A 11 46.11 -3.80 19.62
N GLU A 12 46.62 -3.43 20.79
CA GLU A 12 46.69 -4.36 21.92
C GLU A 12 45.25 -4.60 22.40
N ALA A 13 44.71 -5.78 22.08
CA ALA A 13 43.45 -6.24 22.64
C ALA A 13 43.64 -6.39 24.15
N SER A 14 43.09 -5.45 24.92
CA SER A 14 43.12 -5.50 26.39
C SER A 14 42.42 -6.79 26.85
N PRO A 15 43.13 -7.70 27.56
CA PRO A 15 42.59 -9.01 27.95
C PRO A 15 41.44 -8.91 28.96
N TRP A 16 41.10 -7.71 29.41
CA TRP A 16 40.05 -7.45 30.38
C TRP A 16 38.67 -7.24 29.75
N GLY A 17 38.58 -7.03 28.44
CA GLY A 17 37.29 -6.73 27.77
C GLY A 17 36.25 -7.85 27.91
N ILE A 18 36.70 -9.10 27.90
CA ILE A 18 35.79 -10.24 28.07
C ILE A 18 35.35 -10.36 29.52
N SER A 19 36.29 -10.26 30.47
CA SER A 19 35.96 -10.33 31.90
C SER A 19 35.03 -9.20 32.34
N THR A 20 35.24 -7.96 31.85
CA THR A 20 34.35 -6.83 32.15
C THR A 20 32.97 -7.02 31.54
N SER A 21 32.89 -7.52 30.30
CA SER A 21 31.62 -7.84 29.65
C SER A 21 30.85 -8.92 30.39
N VAL A 22 31.54 -9.98 30.84
CA VAL A 22 30.93 -11.08 31.60
C VAL A 22 30.39 -10.56 32.93
N VAL A 23 31.17 -9.77 33.66
CA VAL A 23 30.74 -9.17 34.94
C VAL A 23 29.55 -8.22 34.74
N LEU A 24 29.55 -7.42 33.68
CA LEU A 24 28.44 -6.52 33.38
C LEU A 24 27.16 -7.30 33.07
N HIS A 25 27.26 -8.38 32.28
CA HIS A 25 26.12 -9.20 31.93
C HIS A 25 25.58 -10.02 33.11
N THR A 26 26.44 -10.52 34.00
CA THR A 26 25.98 -11.22 35.21
C THR A 26 25.29 -10.27 36.19
N LEU A 27 25.80 -9.05 36.36
CA LEU A 27 25.13 -8.02 37.16
C LEU A 27 23.78 -7.62 36.56
N LEU A 28 23.68 -7.48 35.24
CA LEU A 28 22.42 -7.18 34.55
C LEU A 28 21.41 -8.32 34.71
N ALA A 29 21.84 -9.57 34.58
CA ALA A 29 20.97 -10.73 34.76
C ALA A 29 20.47 -10.84 36.22
N ALA A 30 21.35 -10.61 37.20
CA ALA A 30 20.98 -10.62 38.61
C ALA A 30 19.97 -9.51 38.93
N THR A 31 20.21 -8.28 38.45
CA THR A 31 19.28 -7.16 38.67
C THR A 31 17.91 -7.42 38.05
N LEU A 32 17.83 -7.99 36.84
CA LEU A 32 16.56 -8.38 36.22
C LEU A 32 15.83 -9.50 36.99
N ALA A 33 16.55 -10.47 37.55
CA ALA A 33 15.96 -11.54 38.35
C ALA A 33 15.43 -11.06 39.70
N LEU A 34 16.04 -10.01 40.27
CA LEU A 34 15.62 -9.38 41.53
C LEU A 34 14.49 -8.35 41.34
N MET A 35 14.17 -7.95 40.10
CA MET A 35 13.06 -7.02 39.85
C MET A 35 11.71 -7.73 40.08
N PRO A 36 10.78 -7.12 40.84
CA PRO A 36 9.44 -7.68 41.02
C PRO A 36 8.73 -7.75 39.67
N LEU A 37 8.20 -8.94 39.35
CA LEU A 37 7.41 -9.15 38.14
C LEU A 37 6.25 -8.14 38.10
N PRO A 38 6.07 -7.39 37.00
CA PRO A 38 4.93 -6.49 36.88
C PRO A 38 3.66 -7.33 37.01
N LYS A 39 2.79 -6.94 37.95
CA LYS A 39 1.46 -7.55 38.06
C LYS A 39 0.81 -7.39 36.69
N ARG A 40 0.42 -8.51 36.06
CA ARG A 40 -0.35 -8.47 34.83
C ARG A 40 -1.50 -7.49 35.07
N PRO A 41 -1.63 -6.41 34.29
CA PRO A 41 -2.81 -5.58 34.39
C PRO A 41 -3.98 -6.52 34.22
N LYS A 42 -4.94 -6.50 35.16
CA LYS A 42 -6.23 -7.15 34.97
C LYS A 42 -6.71 -6.62 33.63
N ARG A 43 -6.79 -7.51 32.63
CA ARG A 43 -7.44 -7.23 31.36
C ARG A 43 -8.83 -6.73 31.75
N LEU A 44 -9.02 -5.41 31.72
CA LEU A 44 -10.34 -4.83 31.77
C LEU A 44 -11.09 -5.56 30.68
N GLU A 45 -12.13 -6.27 31.09
CA GLU A 45 -13.02 -7.03 30.24
C GLU A 45 -13.28 -6.15 29.02
N GLU A 46 -12.71 -6.56 27.90
CA GLU A 46 -12.91 -5.92 26.62
C GLU A 46 -14.43 -5.88 26.45
N GLU A 47 -15.01 -4.70 26.42
CA GLU A 47 -16.41 -4.53 26.03
C GLU A 47 -16.48 -5.03 24.59
N ARG A 48 -16.65 -6.35 24.45
CA ARG A 48 -16.82 -6.99 23.16
C ARG A 48 -18.14 -6.47 22.66
N VAL A 49 -18.06 -5.43 21.83
CA VAL A 49 -19.16 -4.97 21.01
C VAL A 49 -19.59 -6.17 20.18
N SER A 50 -20.62 -6.85 20.69
CA SER A 50 -21.21 -8.00 20.05
C SER A 50 -22.08 -7.45 18.93
N VAL A 51 -21.50 -7.31 17.74
CA VAL A 51 -22.25 -6.89 16.57
C VAL A 51 -23.20 -8.03 16.20
N ALA A 52 -24.50 -7.80 16.39
CA ALA A 52 -25.51 -8.75 15.98
C ALA A 52 -25.52 -8.84 14.45
N ILE A 53 -25.07 -9.96 13.91
CA ILE A 53 -25.19 -10.26 12.48
C ILE A 53 -26.69 -10.46 12.22
N LEU A 54 -27.31 -9.50 11.54
CA LEU A 54 -28.70 -9.60 11.12
C LEU A 54 -28.83 -10.75 10.12
N THR A 55 -29.87 -11.57 10.29
CA THR A 55 -30.24 -12.55 9.28
C THR A 55 -30.72 -11.83 8.01
N PRO A 56 -30.63 -12.47 6.82
CA PRO A 56 -31.10 -11.87 5.56
C PRO A 56 -32.53 -11.33 5.63
N GLN A 57 -33.42 -12.03 6.35
CA GLN A 57 -34.82 -11.65 6.53
C GLN A 57 -34.99 -10.39 7.39
N GLN A 58 -34.15 -10.20 8.41
CA GLN A 58 -34.17 -9.00 9.26
C GLN A 58 -33.62 -7.77 8.54
N PHE A 59 -32.64 -7.97 7.66
CA PHE A 59 -32.14 -6.92 6.79
C PHE A 59 -33.18 -6.48 5.75
N GLU A 60 -33.86 -7.42 5.09
CA GLU A 60 -34.95 -7.11 4.16
C GLU A 60 -36.12 -6.40 4.85
N ALA A 61 -36.50 -6.83 6.04
CA ALA A 61 -37.56 -6.19 6.81
C ALA A 61 -37.22 -4.74 7.20
N SER A 62 -35.94 -4.44 7.45
CA SER A 62 -35.48 -3.10 7.86
C SER A 62 -35.25 -2.15 6.68
N THR A 63 -35.10 -2.68 5.47
CA THR A 63 -34.77 -1.91 4.26
C THR A 63 -35.94 -1.79 3.29
N LYS A 64 -37.05 -2.50 3.52
CA LYS A 64 -38.24 -2.44 2.65
C LYS A 64 -38.97 -1.10 2.79
N PRO A 65 -39.05 -0.27 1.73
CA PRO A 65 -39.88 0.93 1.74
C PRO A 65 -41.36 0.57 1.88
N PRO A 66 -42.20 1.46 2.45
CA PRO A 66 -43.65 1.25 2.45
C PRO A 66 -44.16 1.06 1.02
N PRO A 67 -45.23 0.26 0.80
CA PRO A 67 -45.80 0.11 -0.53
C PRO A 67 -46.34 1.45 -1.00
N VAL A 68 -45.61 2.11 -1.90
CA VAL A 68 -46.12 3.22 -2.68
C VAL A 68 -47.07 2.63 -3.72
N GLN A 69 -48.35 2.97 -3.64
CA GLN A 69 -49.32 2.67 -4.69
C GLN A 69 -48.83 3.29 -5.99
N ALA A 70 -48.62 2.44 -7.00
CA ALA A 70 -48.27 2.90 -8.33
C ALA A 70 -49.43 3.73 -8.90
N PRO A 71 -49.20 4.98 -9.37
CA PRO A 71 -50.20 5.71 -10.14
C PRO A 71 -50.41 5.01 -11.50
N PRO A 72 -51.61 5.14 -12.11
CA PRO A 72 -51.98 4.42 -13.33
C PRO A 72 -51.09 4.81 -14.52
N PRO A 73 -50.89 3.90 -15.50
CA PRO A 73 -50.03 4.17 -16.64
C PRO A 73 -50.64 5.25 -17.54
N ALA A 74 -49.89 6.33 -17.75
CA ALA A 74 -50.17 7.33 -18.77
C ALA A 74 -49.79 6.79 -20.16
N PRO A 75 -50.44 7.26 -21.25
CA PRO A 75 -50.28 6.69 -22.58
C PRO A 75 -48.90 7.00 -23.16
N GLU A 76 -48.32 6.01 -23.81
CA GLU A 76 -47.03 6.03 -24.48
C GLU A 76 -47.04 7.03 -25.66
N ALA A 77 -46.54 8.24 -25.43
CA ALA A 77 -46.25 9.19 -26.50
C ALA A 77 -44.93 8.79 -27.19
N ARG A 78 -45.02 8.25 -28.41
CA ARG A 78 -43.87 8.01 -29.29
C ARG A 78 -43.12 9.32 -29.54
N ALA A 79 -41.93 9.45 -28.97
CA ALA A 79 -40.96 10.45 -29.40
C ALA A 79 -40.36 10.02 -30.75
N PRO A 80 -40.22 10.93 -31.74
CA PRO A 80 -39.58 10.61 -33.01
C PRO A 80 -38.08 10.39 -32.83
N MET A 81 -37.54 9.44 -33.60
CA MET A 81 -36.10 9.13 -33.63
C MET A 81 -35.27 10.37 -33.98
N PRO A 82 -34.11 10.60 -33.34
CA PRO A 82 -33.19 11.64 -33.79
C PRO A 82 -32.52 11.20 -35.09
N THR A 83 -32.57 12.08 -36.09
CA THR A 83 -31.83 11.97 -37.35
C THR A 83 -30.32 12.17 -37.08
N PRO A 84 -29.41 11.48 -37.78
CA PRO A 84 -27.98 11.66 -37.59
C PRO A 84 -27.53 13.01 -38.16
N SER A 85 -27.07 13.91 -37.29
CA SER A 85 -26.34 15.12 -37.70
C SER A 85 -24.86 14.80 -37.89
N PRO A 86 -24.14 15.45 -38.83
CA PRO A 86 -22.79 15.08 -39.21
C PRO A 86 -21.78 15.37 -38.09
N SER A 87 -20.84 14.45 -37.92
CA SER A 87 -19.77 14.49 -36.92
C SER A 87 -18.99 15.81 -36.93
N ALA A 88 -19.14 16.59 -35.86
CA ALA A 88 -18.11 17.51 -35.44
C ALA A 88 -16.92 16.70 -34.88
N PRO A 89 -15.66 17.08 -35.17
CA PRO A 89 -14.48 16.45 -34.56
C PRO A 89 -14.59 16.51 -33.03
N PRO A 90 -14.16 15.47 -32.29
CA PRO A 90 -14.24 15.49 -30.84
C PRO A 90 -13.49 16.70 -30.28
N ALA A 91 -14.20 17.53 -29.51
CA ALA A 91 -13.56 18.48 -28.63
C ALA A 91 -12.59 17.70 -27.73
N GLN A 92 -11.31 18.03 -27.82
CA GLN A 92 -10.28 17.41 -27.02
C GLN A 92 -10.59 17.71 -25.55
N LEU A 93 -11.02 16.68 -24.81
CA LEU A 93 -10.96 16.69 -23.35
C LEU A 93 -9.55 17.11 -22.94
N PRO A 94 -9.38 17.95 -21.90
CA PRO A 94 -8.06 18.36 -21.45
C PRO A 94 -7.19 17.12 -21.29
N THR A 95 -6.07 17.09 -22.02
CA THR A 95 -5.19 15.92 -22.05
C THR A 95 -4.65 15.73 -20.65
N ALA A 96 -5.17 14.73 -19.92
CA ALA A 96 -4.64 14.36 -18.61
C ALA A 96 -3.12 14.19 -18.74
N PRO A 97 -2.33 14.62 -17.72
CA PRO A 97 -0.87 14.48 -17.76
C PRO A 97 -0.48 13.05 -18.13
N ALA A 98 0.41 12.95 -19.11
CA ALA A 98 0.79 11.67 -19.69
C ALA A 98 1.46 10.78 -18.64
N MET A 99 0.92 9.58 -18.42
CA MET A 99 1.51 8.58 -17.53
C MET A 99 2.79 8.00 -18.15
N ILE A 100 3.79 7.76 -17.32
CA ILE A 100 5.05 7.10 -17.66
C ILE A 100 4.77 5.62 -17.86
N ARG A 101 5.32 5.04 -18.94
CA ARG A 101 5.16 3.62 -19.30
C ARG A 101 6.52 2.90 -19.32
N PRO A 102 6.88 2.19 -18.24
CA PRO A 102 8.07 1.35 -18.22
C PRO A 102 7.99 0.22 -19.24
N THR A 103 9.13 -0.14 -19.82
CA THR A 103 9.25 -1.26 -20.78
C THR A 103 9.58 -2.59 -20.10
N GLU A 104 10.00 -2.57 -18.84
CA GLU A 104 10.38 -3.73 -18.03
C GLU A 104 9.64 -3.67 -16.69
N MET A 105 9.05 -4.78 -16.27
CA MET A 105 8.40 -4.92 -14.95
C MET A 105 9.42 -5.41 -13.93
N LEU A 106 9.44 -4.82 -12.74
CA LEU A 106 10.54 -4.94 -11.78
C LEU A 106 10.19 -5.80 -10.55
N SER A 107 8.91 -5.89 -10.19
CA SER A 107 8.43 -6.60 -9.00
C SER A 107 8.89 -8.06 -8.93
N ALA A 108 8.91 -8.77 -10.05
CA ALA A 108 9.38 -10.16 -10.12
C ALA A 108 10.85 -10.30 -9.70
N LYS A 109 11.71 -9.36 -10.12
CA LYS A 109 13.13 -9.32 -9.73
C LYS A 109 13.28 -9.06 -8.24
N THR A 110 12.48 -8.15 -7.68
CA THR A 110 12.48 -7.84 -6.25
C THR A 110 12.02 -9.04 -5.40
N LEU A 111 11.00 -9.78 -5.86
CA LEU A 111 10.51 -10.98 -5.17
C LEU A 111 11.47 -12.18 -5.29
N ALA A 112 12.24 -12.26 -6.37
CA ALA A 112 13.26 -13.29 -6.56
C ALA A 112 14.45 -13.13 -5.59
N ASP A 113 14.68 -11.94 -5.01
CA ASP A 113 15.72 -11.73 -4.01
C ASP A 113 15.50 -12.64 -2.79
N PRO A 114 16.52 -13.38 -2.30
CA PRO A 114 16.39 -14.22 -1.11
C PRO A 114 15.93 -13.49 0.14
N ARG A 115 16.14 -12.17 0.24
CA ARG A 115 15.65 -11.33 1.35
C ARG A 115 14.14 -11.15 1.34
N SER A 116 13.50 -11.33 0.18
CA SER A 116 12.05 -11.20 -0.01
C SER A 116 11.28 -12.49 0.30
N ARG A 117 11.89 -13.48 0.96
CA ARG A 117 11.23 -14.75 1.32
C ARG A 117 9.94 -14.54 2.12
N GLN A 118 9.95 -13.67 3.12
CA GLN A 118 8.76 -13.39 3.93
C GLN A 118 7.67 -12.72 3.09
N ALA A 119 8.03 -11.72 2.28
CA ALA A 119 7.08 -11.06 1.39
C ALA A 119 6.39 -12.04 0.42
N ARG A 120 7.14 -13.00 -0.14
CA ARG A 120 6.54 -14.07 -0.96
C ARG A 120 5.61 -14.97 -0.17
N ALA A 121 5.95 -15.32 1.07
CA ALA A 121 5.10 -16.11 1.94
C ALA A 121 3.80 -15.36 2.27
N ASP A 122 3.90 -14.08 2.63
CA ASP A 122 2.75 -13.24 2.95
C ASP A 122 1.81 -13.08 1.75
N LEU A 123 2.34 -12.79 0.56
CA LEU A 123 1.57 -12.69 -0.67
C LEU A 123 0.76 -13.96 -0.96
N ALA A 124 1.32 -15.15 -0.66
CA ALA A 124 0.63 -16.42 -0.86
C ALA A 124 -0.57 -16.61 0.07
N THR A 125 -0.65 -15.87 1.18
CA THR A 125 -1.77 -15.93 2.14
C THR A 125 -2.91 -14.98 1.80
N PHE A 126 -2.67 -13.96 0.96
CA PHE A 126 -3.68 -12.98 0.61
C PHE A 126 -4.73 -13.54 -0.34
N ALA A 127 -5.95 -13.02 -0.21
CA ALA A 127 -7.00 -13.24 -1.21
C ALA A 127 -6.53 -12.75 -2.58
N SER A 128 -7.09 -13.31 -3.66
CA SER A 128 -6.62 -13.05 -5.03
C SER A 128 -6.48 -11.56 -5.35
N ASP A 129 -7.52 -10.77 -5.10
CA ASP A 129 -7.53 -9.33 -5.40
C ASP A 129 -6.52 -8.56 -4.57
N GLU A 130 -6.42 -8.87 -3.28
CA GLU A 130 -5.42 -8.26 -2.38
C GLU A 130 -3.99 -8.60 -2.84
N ARG A 131 -3.72 -9.86 -3.20
CA ARG A 131 -2.42 -10.27 -3.74
C ARG A 131 -2.06 -9.47 -4.99
N MET A 132 -3.01 -9.28 -5.91
CA MET A 132 -2.81 -8.47 -7.12
C MET A 132 -2.49 -7.00 -6.76
N VAL A 133 -3.24 -6.39 -5.83
CA VAL A 133 -2.99 -5.02 -5.36
C VAL A 133 -1.58 -4.90 -4.78
N GLN A 134 -1.15 -5.85 -3.95
CA GLN A 134 0.17 -5.84 -3.32
C GLN A 134 1.31 -6.00 -4.33
N LEU A 135 1.14 -6.84 -5.36
CA LEU A 135 2.08 -6.92 -6.48
C LEU A 135 2.18 -5.60 -7.25
N CYS A 136 1.04 -4.95 -7.52
CA CYS A 136 1.02 -3.64 -8.17
C CYS A 136 1.64 -2.53 -7.32
N ASN A 137 1.44 -2.56 -6.01
CA ASN A 137 2.07 -1.64 -5.07
C ASN A 137 3.59 -1.82 -5.04
N LEU A 138 4.07 -3.07 -5.07
CA LEU A 138 5.49 -3.37 -5.17
C LEU A 138 6.09 -2.87 -6.49
N GLU A 139 5.42 -3.14 -7.61
CA GLU A 139 5.81 -2.63 -8.93
C GLU A 139 5.90 -1.11 -8.93
N ALA A 140 4.90 -0.41 -8.38
CA ALA A 140 4.89 1.04 -8.27
C ALA A 140 6.14 1.57 -7.54
N MET A 141 6.48 0.97 -6.39
CA MET A 141 7.65 1.36 -5.62
C MET A 141 8.95 1.16 -6.39
N ASP A 142 9.09 0.04 -7.08
CA ASP A 142 10.29 -0.27 -7.86
C ASP A 142 10.45 0.65 -9.08
N GLN A 143 9.35 0.93 -9.77
CA GLN A 143 9.34 1.84 -10.92
C GLN A 143 9.64 3.29 -10.52
N ILE A 144 9.04 3.78 -9.44
CA ILE A 144 9.30 5.14 -8.94
C ILE A 144 10.78 5.27 -8.54
N ARG A 145 11.33 4.27 -7.84
CA ARG A 145 12.75 4.25 -7.45
C ARG A 145 13.69 4.25 -8.66
N ARG A 146 13.34 3.51 -9.72
CA ARG A 146 14.11 3.47 -10.97
C ARG A 146 14.01 4.79 -11.74
N TRP A 147 12.82 5.39 -11.77
CA TRP A 147 12.54 6.59 -12.55
C TRP A 147 13.24 7.84 -11.98
N ARG A 148 13.20 8.05 -10.65
CA ARG A 148 13.95 9.12 -9.99
C ARG A 148 14.59 8.64 -8.69
N ALA A 149 15.92 8.64 -8.68
CA ALA A 149 16.74 8.19 -7.55
C ALA A 149 16.54 8.99 -6.24
N ASP A 150 15.99 10.20 -6.32
CA ASP A 150 15.65 10.99 -5.13
C ASP A 150 14.52 10.35 -4.32
N PHE A 151 13.60 9.65 -4.99
CA PHE A 151 12.57 8.90 -4.30
C PHE A 151 13.13 7.59 -3.74
N GLN A 152 12.86 7.36 -2.47
CA GLN A 152 13.00 6.08 -1.78
C GLN A 152 11.60 5.64 -1.32
N PRO A 153 10.80 4.98 -2.19
CA PRO A 153 9.47 4.55 -1.81
C PRO A 153 9.53 3.49 -0.71
N GLU A 154 8.66 3.61 0.28
CA GLU A 154 8.61 2.72 1.45
C GLU A 154 7.24 2.05 1.59
N ARG A 155 6.20 2.68 1.03
CA ARG A 155 4.81 2.22 1.09
C ARG A 155 4.01 2.83 -0.06
N VAL A 156 3.02 2.12 -0.54
CA VAL A 156 1.97 2.61 -1.43
C VAL A 156 0.62 2.34 -0.78
N VAL A 157 -0.30 3.29 -0.88
CA VAL A 157 -1.71 3.15 -0.53
C VAL A 157 -2.49 3.41 -1.82
N SER A 158 -3.09 2.39 -2.39
CA SER A 158 -3.76 2.45 -3.71
C SER A 158 -5.10 3.20 -3.66
N TYR A 159 -5.72 3.26 -2.48
CA TYR A 159 -7.05 3.83 -2.23
C TYR A 159 -7.03 5.17 -1.48
N ALA A 160 -5.94 5.94 -1.52
CA ALA A 160 -5.75 7.10 -0.63
C ALA A 160 -6.84 8.18 -0.78
N THR A 161 -7.13 8.60 -2.01
CA THR A 161 -8.16 9.63 -2.30
C THR A 161 -9.31 9.11 -3.16
N ALA A 162 -9.19 7.91 -3.71
CA ALA A 162 -10.23 7.20 -4.44
C ALA A 162 -9.92 5.70 -4.44
N GLU A 163 -10.95 4.86 -4.30
CA GLU A 163 -10.81 3.40 -4.37
C GLU A 163 -10.19 2.93 -5.70
N GLU A 164 -9.32 1.92 -5.64
CA GLU A 164 -8.87 1.24 -6.85
C GLU A 164 -10.01 0.47 -7.54
N LYS A 165 -9.95 0.44 -8.87
CA LYS A 165 -10.90 -0.31 -9.70
C LYS A 165 -10.21 -1.58 -10.19
N ILE A 166 -10.80 -2.73 -9.85
CA ILE A 166 -10.36 -4.04 -10.32
C ILE A 166 -11.28 -4.52 -11.45
N ARG A 167 -10.69 -4.89 -12.58
CA ARG A 167 -11.37 -5.40 -13.78
C ARG A 167 -10.57 -6.57 -14.35
N GLY A 168 -10.97 -7.80 -14.01
CA GLY A 168 -10.18 -8.98 -14.36
C GLY A 168 -8.79 -8.88 -13.72
N THR A 169 -7.75 -8.91 -14.55
CA THR A 169 -6.34 -8.78 -14.11
C THR A 169 -5.78 -7.37 -14.25
N THR A 170 -6.65 -6.37 -14.42
CA THR A 170 -6.26 -4.95 -14.46
C THR A 170 -6.69 -4.23 -13.19
N ILE A 171 -5.76 -3.47 -12.60
CA ILE A 171 -6.00 -2.58 -11.46
C ILE A 171 -5.72 -1.14 -11.90
N ALA A 172 -6.69 -0.24 -11.67
CA ALA A 172 -6.51 1.19 -11.85
C ALA A 172 -6.67 1.91 -10.51
N ALA A 173 -5.60 2.55 -10.04
CA ALA A 173 -5.59 3.35 -8.83
C ALA A 173 -5.45 4.83 -9.24
N ASP A 174 -6.59 5.51 -9.35
CA ASP A 174 -6.67 6.91 -9.80
C ASP A 174 -6.34 7.91 -8.68
N GLY A 175 -6.35 7.48 -7.42
CA GLY A 175 -6.13 8.28 -6.23
C GLY A 175 -5.17 7.64 -5.23
N ALA A 176 -4.10 7.01 -5.73
CA ALA A 176 -3.09 6.40 -4.86
C ALA A 176 -2.17 7.45 -4.22
N ALA A 177 -1.40 7.01 -3.22
CA ALA A 177 -0.28 7.77 -2.68
C ALA A 177 0.89 6.83 -2.37
N PHE A 178 2.11 7.35 -2.45
CA PHE A 178 3.29 6.64 -1.96
C PHE A 178 4.06 7.46 -0.95
N ARG A 179 4.65 6.77 0.02
CA ARG A 179 5.51 7.39 1.03
C ARG A 179 6.96 7.31 0.58
N SER A 180 7.65 8.43 0.67
CA SER A 180 9.09 8.49 0.49
C SER A 180 9.74 9.51 1.41
N ARG A 181 10.78 9.09 2.14
CA ARG A 181 11.54 9.96 3.07
C ARG A 181 10.60 10.71 4.02
N LYS A 182 9.65 9.99 4.62
CA LYS A 182 8.64 10.50 5.57
C LYS A 182 7.59 11.46 5.00
N ASN A 183 7.55 11.69 3.68
CA ASN A 183 6.53 12.49 3.02
C ASN A 183 5.64 11.61 2.14
N TRP A 184 4.38 11.98 2.01
CA TRP A 184 3.46 11.35 1.08
C TRP A 184 3.37 12.15 -0.21
N TYR A 185 3.24 11.46 -1.34
CA TYR A 185 3.10 12.05 -2.67
C TYR A 185 1.93 11.40 -3.37
N SER A 186 1.17 12.19 -4.12
CA SER A 186 0.09 11.67 -4.96
C SER A 186 0.65 10.73 -6.02
N LEU A 187 -0.08 9.65 -6.27
CA LEU A 187 0.25 8.65 -7.26
C LEU A 187 -1.01 8.29 -8.04
N LYS A 188 -0.84 8.08 -9.32
CA LYS A 188 -1.80 7.39 -10.16
C LYS A 188 -1.10 6.24 -10.84
N PHE A 189 -1.72 5.07 -10.90
CA PHE A 189 -1.19 3.98 -11.70
C PHE A 189 -2.28 3.13 -12.36
N LYS A 190 -1.93 2.49 -13.47
CA LYS A 190 -2.61 1.29 -13.94
C LYS A 190 -1.62 0.14 -14.00
N CYS A 191 -2.07 -1.01 -13.57
CA CYS A 191 -1.28 -2.21 -13.43
C CYS A 191 -2.03 -3.37 -14.09
N GLN A 192 -1.34 -4.11 -14.94
CA GLN A 192 -1.85 -5.27 -15.63
C GLN A 192 -1.07 -6.50 -15.16
N LEU A 193 -1.79 -7.49 -14.65
CA LEU A 193 -1.22 -8.78 -14.27
C LEU A 193 -1.44 -9.83 -15.37
N ALA A 194 -0.59 -10.86 -15.36
CA ALA A 194 -0.80 -12.09 -16.10
C ALA A 194 -2.11 -12.77 -15.69
N ARG A 195 -2.56 -13.74 -16.48
CA ARG A 195 -3.86 -14.41 -16.27
C ARG A 195 -3.98 -15.14 -14.93
N ASP A 196 -2.85 -15.57 -14.38
CA ASP A 196 -2.76 -16.20 -13.06
C ASP A 196 -2.83 -15.20 -11.89
N GLY A 197 -2.69 -13.89 -12.17
CA GLY A 197 -2.64 -12.84 -11.16
C GLY A 197 -1.36 -12.86 -10.32
N GLU A 198 -0.29 -13.52 -10.78
CA GLU A 198 0.93 -13.72 -10.01
C GLU A 198 2.11 -12.86 -10.46
N SER A 199 2.04 -12.31 -11.67
CA SER A 199 3.10 -11.47 -12.24
C SER A 199 2.53 -10.22 -12.90
N VAL A 200 3.21 -9.08 -12.72
CA VAL A 200 2.89 -7.85 -13.44
C VAL A 200 3.50 -7.92 -14.84
N ILE A 201 2.69 -7.63 -15.85
CA ILE A 201 3.06 -7.67 -17.28
C ILE A 201 2.89 -6.31 -17.97
N GLY A 202 2.30 -5.34 -17.31
CA GLY A 202 2.18 -3.97 -17.81
C GLY A 202 1.95 -3.00 -16.67
N PHE A 203 2.58 -1.84 -16.76
CA PHE A 203 2.46 -0.81 -15.75
C PHE A 203 2.54 0.58 -16.38
N GLU A 204 1.77 1.50 -15.84
CA GLU A 204 1.88 2.92 -16.14
C GLU A 204 1.63 3.71 -14.87
N PHE A 205 2.38 4.80 -14.66
CA PHE A 205 2.23 5.61 -13.45
C PHE A 205 2.46 7.10 -13.68
N LEU A 206 1.96 7.90 -12.75
CA LEU A 206 2.20 9.33 -12.68
C LEU A 206 2.39 9.71 -11.21
N VAL A 207 3.54 10.32 -10.92
CA VAL A 207 3.82 10.92 -9.61
C VAL A 207 3.36 12.38 -9.63
N GLY A 208 2.53 12.74 -8.67
CA GLY A 208 2.04 14.10 -8.45
C GLY A 208 2.75 14.81 -7.30
N ASP A 209 2.07 15.83 -6.78
CA ASP A 209 2.58 16.70 -5.73
C ASP A 209 2.65 16.01 -4.36
N PRO A 210 3.42 16.57 -3.40
CA PRO A 210 3.35 16.16 -2.00
C PRO A 210 1.92 16.31 -1.45
N VAL A 211 1.46 15.32 -0.70
CA VAL A 211 0.18 15.36 0.01
C VAL A 211 0.36 16.19 1.28
N ALA A 212 -0.45 17.24 1.43
CA ALA A 212 -0.46 18.11 2.61
C ALA A 212 -0.67 17.28 3.90
N ARG A 213 0.09 17.59 4.95
CA ARG A 213 0.15 16.77 6.16
C ARG A 213 -1.20 16.71 6.88
N GLU A 214 -1.97 17.78 6.78
CA GLU A 214 -3.30 17.93 7.38
C GLU A 214 -4.32 16.97 6.74
N LYS A 215 -4.01 16.42 5.56
CA LYS A 215 -4.84 15.46 4.82
C LYS A 215 -4.46 14.00 5.06
N TRP A 216 -3.39 13.73 5.79
CA TRP A 216 -2.87 12.37 5.92
C TRP A 216 -3.84 11.44 6.64
N ASP A 217 -4.42 11.89 7.76
CA ASP A 217 -5.36 11.07 8.52
C ASP A 217 -6.65 10.81 7.74
N GLU A 218 -7.14 11.83 7.00
CA GLU A 218 -8.31 11.72 6.11
C GLU A 218 -8.11 10.67 5.02
N PHE A 219 -6.89 10.54 4.49
CA PHE A 219 -6.55 9.62 3.39
C PHE A 219 -5.93 8.30 3.85
N GLY A 220 -5.91 8.02 5.16
CA GLY A 220 -5.31 6.79 5.70
C GLY A 220 -3.80 6.68 5.47
N LEU A 221 -3.08 7.81 5.53
CA LEU A 221 -1.66 7.93 5.23
C LEU A 221 -0.83 8.07 6.53
N PRO A 222 -0.54 6.98 7.25
CA PRO A 222 0.06 7.07 8.58
C PRO A 222 1.43 7.74 8.58
N ALA A 223 1.68 8.56 9.60
CA ALA A 223 2.95 9.26 9.78
C ALA A 223 4.12 8.32 10.14
N VAL A 224 3.82 7.20 10.81
CA VAL A 224 4.76 6.18 11.29
C VAL A 224 4.37 4.78 10.82
N HIS A 225 5.35 3.87 10.76
CA HIS A 225 5.16 2.47 10.37
C HIS A 225 4.79 1.60 11.55
#